data_AF-A0A414IPL2-F1
#
_entry.id   AF-A0A414IPL2-F1
#
_cell.length_a   1.000
_cell.length_b   1.000
_cell.length_c   1.000
_cell.angle_alpha   90.00
_cell.angle_beta   90.00
_cell.angle_gamma   90.00
#
_symmetry.space_group_name_H-M   'P 1'
#
loop_
_entity.id
_entity.type
_entity.pdbx_description
1 polymer ?
#
loop_
_entity_poly.entity_id
_entity_poly.type
_entity_poly.pdbx_seq_one_letter_code
_entity_poly.pdbx_strand_id
1 'polypeptide(L)'
;PQEEQFGNTRKLLEQLIGSDADILICTKSDLVVRDIDLLKKLGRVTVSWSINTLDENFKNDMDSASSIERRISAMKQVYEAGIRTVCFVSPVFPGITDFEAIFERVKDQCDLFWLENLNLRGGFKKTIMDYIARQYPDLVPLYDEIYNKHNRSYFEALEVKAEKMAKKYDCAFVDNEMPYGRVPQGHPVIVDYFYHEEIRGTENTGKRNR
;
A
#
# COMPACT_ATOMS: atom_id res chain seq x y z
N PRO A 1 15.29 -13.77 -5.81
CA PRO A 1 13.92 -13.78 -6.42
C PRO A 1 14.01 -14.13 -7.92
N GLN A 2 12.97 -14.70 -8.56
CA GLN A 2 13.04 -15.03 -9.99
C GLN A 2 13.32 -13.79 -10.88
N GLU A 3 12.69 -12.65 -10.58
CA GLU A 3 12.89 -11.38 -11.31
C GLU A 3 14.35 -10.89 -11.27
N GLU A 4 15.10 -11.20 -10.20
CA GLU A 4 16.52 -10.86 -10.09
C GLU A 4 17.34 -11.57 -11.19
N GLN A 5 17.00 -12.83 -11.49
CA GLN A 5 17.66 -13.66 -12.49
C GLN A 5 17.16 -13.38 -13.91
N PHE A 6 15.84 -13.27 -14.10
CA PHE A 6 15.26 -13.19 -15.44
C PHE A 6 15.20 -11.76 -16.01
N GLY A 7 15.08 -10.75 -15.15
CA GLY A 7 14.98 -9.35 -15.57
C GLY A 7 13.82 -9.08 -16.53
N ASN A 8 12.69 -9.77 -16.36
CA ASN A 8 11.57 -9.68 -17.30
C ASN A 8 10.90 -8.32 -17.23
N THR A 9 10.81 -7.74 -16.03
CA THR A 9 10.27 -6.39 -15.85
C THR A 9 11.16 -5.38 -16.58
N ARG A 10 12.49 -5.48 -16.41
CA ARG A 10 13.44 -4.62 -17.11
C ARG A 10 13.28 -4.69 -18.63
N LYS A 11 13.25 -5.90 -19.20
CA LYS A 11 13.05 -6.12 -20.64
C LYS A 11 11.76 -5.49 -21.14
N LEU A 12 10.67 -5.61 -20.37
CA LEU A 12 9.40 -4.96 -20.70
C LEU A 12 9.51 -3.44 -20.68
N LEU A 13 10.14 -2.86 -19.66
CA LEU A 13 10.36 -1.41 -19.56
C LEU A 13 11.16 -0.87 -20.74
N GLU A 14 12.20 -1.59 -21.19
CA GLU A 14 12.99 -1.23 -22.37
C GLU A 14 12.14 -1.15 -23.65
N GLN A 15 11.17 -2.07 -23.82
CA GLN A 15 10.25 -2.06 -24.97
C GLN A 15 9.18 -0.97 -24.88
N LEU A 16 8.84 -0.51 -23.68
CA LEU A 16 7.84 0.53 -23.46
C LEU A 16 8.40 1.96 -23.58
N ILE A 17 9.72 2.12 -23.74
CA ILE A 17 10.34 3.43 -23.96
C ILE A 17 9.76 4.06 -25.23
N GLY A 18 9.27 5.29 -25.10
CA GLY A 18 8.63 6.04 -26.19
C GLY A 18 7.14 5.74 -26.38
N SER A 19 6.54 4.89 -25.54
CA SER A 19 5.08 4.73 -25.47
C SER A 19 4.43 5.75 -24.53
N ASP A 20 3.13 5.97 -24.70
CA ASP A 20 2.29 6.80 -23.82
C ASP A 20 1.65 5.97 -22.68
N ALA A 21 2.24 4.83 -22.34
CA ALA A 21 1.67 3.93 -21.33
C ALA A 21 1.78 4.53 -19.91
N ASP A 22 0.68 4.46 -19.17
CA ASP A 22 0.64 4.70 -17.72
C ASP A 22 1.05 3.41 -16.98
N ILE A 23 2.20 3.44 -16.31
CA ILE A 23 2.80 2.26 -15.69
C ILE A 23 2.74 2.38 -14.18
N LEU A 24 2.11 1.40 -13.54
CA LEU A 24 2.14 1.18 -12.09
C LEU A 24 2.91 -0.11 -11.78
N ILE A 25 3.99 0.01 -11.01
CA ILE A 25 4.79 -1.13 -10.54
C ILE A 25 4.52 -1.32 -9.05
N CYS A 26 4.00 -2.47 -8.65
CA CYS A 26 3.81 -2.84 -7.24
C CYS A 26 4.86 -3.86 -6.80
N THR A 27 5.58 -3.60 -5.70
CA THR A 27 6.68 -4.48 -5.25
C THR A 27 6.75 -4.63 -3.73
N LYS A 28 7.37 -5.73 -3.29
CA LYS A 28 7.81 -5.99 -1.90
C LYS A 28 9.33 -6.09 -1.78
N SER A 29 10.06 -5.62 -2.80
CA SER A 29 11.52 -5.68 -2.88
C SER A 29 12.14 -4.36 -3.35
N ASP A 30 13.46 -4.34 -3.40
CA ASP A 30 14.30 -3.22 -3.82
C ASP A 30 14.81 -3.34 -5.27
N LEU A 31 14.46 -4.40 -5.99
CA LEU A 31 14.99 -4.67 -7.33
C LEU A 31 14.72 -3.55 -8.34
N VAL A 32 13.61 -2.83 -8.19
CA VAL A 32 13.23 -1.70 -9.06
C VAL A 32 14.25 -0.55 -9.06
N VAL A 33 15.08 -0.43 -8.02
CA VAL A 33 16.13 0.60 -7.93
C VAL A 33 17.14 0.49 -9.08
N ARG A 34 17.44 -0.73 -9.55
CA ARG A 34 18.38 -0.95 -10.66
C ARG A 34 17.86 -0.43 -12.01
N ASP A 35 16.55 -0.19 -12.11
CA ASP A 35 15.86 0.18 -13.34
C ASP A 35 15.47 1.67 -13.36
N ILE A 36 15.89 2.47 -12.37
CA ILE A 36 15.64 3.92 -12.29
C ILE A 36 16.05 4.63 -13.59
N ASP A 37 17.14 4.21 -14.23
CA ASP A 37 17.61 4.75 -15.50
C ASP A 37 16.59 4.60 -16.64
N LEU A 38 15.82 3.52 -16.64
CA LEU A 38 14.74 3.27 -17.59
C LEU A 38 13.46 3.98 -17.18
N LEU A 39 13.10 3.93 -15.89
CA LEU A 39 11.89 4.56 -15.37
C LEU A 39 11.86 6.07 -15.66
N LYS A 40 13.02 6.74 -15.61
CA LYS A 40 13.14 8.17 -15.95
C LYS A 40 12.92 8.49 -17.43
N LYS A 41 13.01 7.51 -18.33
CA LYS A 41 12.77 7.67 -19.78
C LYS A 41 11.30 7.43 -20.14
N LEU A 42 10.51 6.89 -19.22
CA LEU A 42 9.10 6.62 -19.42
C LEU A 42 8.29 7.86 -18.98
N GLY A 43 7.20 8.14 -19.68
CA GLY A 43 6.40 9.35 -19.43
C GLY A 43 5.71 9.32 -18.08
N ARG A 44 4.81 8.34 -17.87
CA ARG A 44 3.96 8.27 -16.68
C ARG A 44 4.20 6.98 -15.89
N VAL A 45 5.06 7.06 -14.88
CA VAL A 45 5.42 5.94 -14.01
C VAL A 45 5.06 6.22 -12.57
N THR A 46 4.50 5.23 -11.88
CA THR A 46 4.31 5.21 -10.42
C THR A 46 4.86 3.90 -9.87
N VAL A 47 5.64 3.95 -8.79
CA VAL A 47 6.16 2.75 -8.10
C VAL A 47 5.59 2.68 -6.70
N SER A 48 4.99 1.56 -6.33
CA SER A 48 4.42 1.33 -5.01
C SER A 48 5.15 0.22 -4.26
N TRP A 49 5.32 0.42 -2.96
CA TRP A 49 5.85 -0.60 -2.04
C TRP A 49 4.77 -1.04 -1.06
N SER A 50 4.58 -2.35 -0.93
CA SER A 50 3.72 -2.86 0.14
C SER A 50 4.45 -2.80 1.49
N ILE A 51 3.99 -1.92 2.37
CA ILE A 51 4.52 -1.70 3.72
C ILE A 51 3.33 -1.64 4.67
N ASN A 52 2.93 -2.79 5.22
CA ASN A 52 1.77 -2.91 6.11
C ASN A 52 2.14 -3.09 7.60
N THR A 53 3.43 -3.06 7.91
CA THR A 53 3.97 -3.16 9.27
C THR A 53 5.36 -2.52 9.33
N LEU A 54 5.79 -2.13 10.53
CA LEU A 54 7.17 -1.79 10.87
C LEU A 54 7.85 -2.89 11.73
N ASP A 55 7.15 -3.99 12.00
CA ASP A 55 7.66 -5.15 12.73
C ASP A 55 8.13 -6.24 11.75
N GLU A 56 9.43 -6.52 11.75
CA GLU A 56 10.05 -7.57 10.93
C GLU A 56 9.55 -8.97 11.31
N ASN A 57 9.17 -9.22 12.57
CA ASN A 57 8.65 -10.52 12.99
C ASN A 57 7.29 -10.77 12.35
N PHE A 58 6.36 -9.83 12.48
CA PHE A 58 5.06 -9.92 11.81
C PHE A 58 5.21 -10.07 10.28
N LYS A 59 6.12 -9.31 9.66
CA LYS A 59 6.40 -9.48 8.23
C LYS A 59 6.90 -10.88 7.90
N ASN A 60 7.81 -11.44 8.71
CA ASN A 60 8.39 -12.77 8.47
C ASN A 60 7.40 -13.91 8.69
N ASP A 61 6.39 -13.70 9.55
CA ASP A 61 5.27 -14.62 9.72
C ASP A 61 4.35 -14.68 8.48
N MET A 62 4.25 -13.58 7.73
CA MET A 62 3.36 -13.45 6.58
C MET A 62 4.00 -13.89 5.27
N ASP A 63 5.21 -13.41 4.98
CA ASP A 63 5.92 -13.75 3.74
C ASP A 63 7.45 -13.68 3.89
N SER A 64 8.15 -14.34 2.96
CA SER A 64 9.62 -14.30 2.86
C SER A 64 10.09 -13.22 1.89
N ALA A 65 9.54 -12.00 1.98
CA ALA A 65 9.96 -10.87 1.12
C ALA A 65 11.12 -10.06 1.72
N SER A 66 11.57 -9.01 1.03
CA SER A 66 12.64 -8.12 1.52
C SER A 66 12.25 -7.46 2.84
N SER A 67 13.23 -7.11 3.67
CA SER A 67 13.01 -6.38 4.92
C SER A 67 12.29 -5.06 4.68
N ILE A 68 11.56 -4.61 5.70
CA ILE A 68 10.81 -3.36 5.69
C ILE A 68 11.75 -2.19 5.41
N GLU A 69 12.92 -2.17 6.06
CA GLU A 69 13.92 -1.12 5.84
C GLU A 69 14.45 -1.11 4.40
N ARG A 70 14.64 -2.27 3.76
CA ARG A 70 15.03 -2.31 2.33
C ARG A 70 13.94 -1.75 1.43
N ARG A 71 12.66 -2.01 1.74
CA ARG A 71 11.53 -1.42 0.98
C ARG A 71 11.48 0.10 1.13
N ILE A 72 11.60 0.60 2.36
CA ILE A 72 11.61 2.04 2.68
C ILE A 72 12.80 2.74 2.01
N SER A 73 13.99 2.14 2.08
CA SER A 73 15.20 2.68 1.43
C SER A 73 15.09 2.71 -0.10
N ALA A 74 14.54 1.66 -0.70
CA ALA A 74 14.28 1.62 -2.14
C ALA A 74 13.27 2.70 -2.57
N MET A 75 12.18 2.84 -1.82
CA MET A 75 11.17 3.88 -2.05
C MET A 75 11.78 5.27 -2.00
N LYS A 76 12.64 5.53 -1.01
CA LYS A 76 13.37 6.81 -0.88
C LYS A 76 14.23 7.09 -2.11
N GLN A 77 15.05 6.13 -2.55
CA GLN A 77 15.91 6.29 -3.73
C GLN A 77 15.11 6.62 -5.00
N VAL A 78 13.96 5.96 -5.19
CA VAL A 78 13.09 6.21 -6.35
C VAL A 78 12.40 7.58 -6.24
N TYR A 79 11.95 7.97 -5.05
CA TYR A 79 11.36 9.28 -4.79
C TYR A 79 12.35 10.43 -5.08
N GLU A 80 13.59 10.30 -4.60
CA GLU A 80 14.70 11.23 -4.82
C GLU A 80 15.11 11.31 -6.31
N ALA A 81 14.92 10.23 -7.07
CA ALA A 81 15.17 10.22 -8.52
C ALA A 81 14.14 10.99 -9.35
N GLY A 82 13.10 11.56 -8.72
CA GLY A 82 12.04 12.31 -9.38
C GLY A 82 10.85 11.43 -9.81
N ILE A 83 10.84 10.14 -9.49
CA ILE A 83 9.77 9.22 -9.87
C ILE A 83 8.66 9.24 -8.80
N ARG A 84 7.41 9.13 -9.21
CA ARG A 84 6.26 9.13 -8.30
C ARG A 84 6.22 7.84 -7.48
N THR A 85 6.13 7.96 -6.15
CA THR A 85 6.14 6.81 -5.26
C THR A 85 4.90 6.71 -4.38
N VAL A 86 4.58 5.48 -3.99
CA VAL A 86 3.44 5.14 -3.14
C VAL A 86 3.87 4.24 -2.00
N CYS A 87 3.57 4.63 -0.78
CA CYS A 87 3.53 3.69 0.34
C CYS A 87 2.16 3.02 0.32
N PHE A 88 2.12 1.72 0.02
CA PHE A 88 0.87 0.96 -0.01
C PHE A 88 0.75 0.13 1.27
N VAL A 89 -0.05 0.63 2.22
CA VAL A 89 -0.38 -0.08 3.46
C VAL A 89 -1.50 -1.07 3.15
N SER A 90 -1.10 -2.18 2.52
CA SER A 90 -1.99 -3.28 2.19
C SER A 90 -1.40 -4.64 2.58
N PRO A 91 -2.19 -5.49 3.25
CA PRO A 91 -3.47 -5.17 3.88
C PRO A 91 -3.27 -4.56 5.29
N VAL A 92 -4.21 -3.71 5.73
CA VAL A 92 -4.32 -3.27 7.13
C VAL A 92 -4.91 -4.40 7.97
N PHE A 93 -4.10 -4.97 8.88
CA PHE A 93 -4.52 -5.99 9.83
C PHE A 93 -5.14 -5.37 11.08
N PRO A 94 -6.42 -5.67 11.41
CA PRO A 94 -7.08 -5.14 12.60
C PRO A 94 -6.30 -5.38 13.89
N GLY A 95 -6.00 -4.30 14.62
CA GLY A 95 -5.30 -4.36 15.91
C GLY A 95 -3.79 -4.64 15.81
N ILE A 96 -3.24 -4.80 14.59
CA ILE A 96 -1.81 -5.10 14.37
C ILE A 96 -1.14 -4.00 13.54
N THR A 97 -1.74 -3.59 12.41
CA THR A 97 -1.16 -2.56 11.55
C THR A 97 -1.33 -1.17 12.16
N ASP A 98 -0.21 -0.55 12.54
CA ASP A 98 -0.17 0.86 12.92
C ASP A 98 0.19 1.74 11.70
N PHE A 99 -0.85 2.16 10.96
CA PHE A 99 -0.63 2.98 9.77
C PHE A 99 -0.18 4.42 10.10
N GLU A 100 -0.41 4.94 11.30
CA GLU A 100 0.06 6.28 11.67
C GLU A 100 1.57 6.27 11.86
N ALA A 101 2.10 5.25 12.54
CA ALA A 101 3.55 5.06 12.66
C ALA A 101 4.22 4.84 11.29
N ILE A 102 3.58 4.04 10.41
CA ILE A 102 4.08 3.87 9.03
C ILE A 102 4.06 5.20 8.28
N PHE A 103 2.97 5.98 8.38
CA PHE A 103 2.86 7.29 7.76
C PHE A 103 3.97 8.24 8.21
N GLU A 104 4.16 8.39 9.53
CA GLU A 104 5.20 9.24 10.10
C GLU A 104 6.60 8.84 9.60
N ARG A 105 6.85 7.53 9.42
CA ARG A 105 8.13 7.00 8.94
C ARG A 105 8.41 7.31 7.46
N VAL A 106 7.37 7.49 6.63
CA VAL A 106 7.51 7.50 5.16
C VAL A 106 7.00 8.75 4.46
N LYS A 107 6.26 9.64 5.12
CA LYS A 107 5.61 10.81 4.50
C LYS A 107 6.55 11.72 3.68
N ASP A 108 7.83 11.75 4.02
CA ASP A 108 8.84 12.59 3.35
C ASP A 108 9.44 11.94 2.10
N GLN A 109 9.00 10.73 1.75
CA GLN A 109 9.51 9.89 0.67
C GLN A 109 8.41 9.13 -0.09
N CYS A 110 7.15 9.58 0.02
CA CYS A 110 6.06 9.11 -0.83
C CYS A 110 5.20 10.27 -1.31
N ASP A 111 4.61 10.12 -2.50
CA ASP A 111 3.61 11.07 -3.03
C ASP A 111 2.19 10.65 -2.67
N LEU A 112 1.97 9.34 -2.51
CA LEU A 112 0.70 8.78 -2.09
C LEU A 112 0.90 7.82 -0.92
N PHE A 113 -0.11 7.76 -0.07
CA PHE A 113 -0.22 6.83 1.05
C PHE A 113 -1.55 6.09 0.95
N TRP A 114 -1.52 4.84 0.52
CA TRP A 114 -2.72 4.05 0.25
C TRP A 114 -3.05 3.13 1.42
N LEU A 115 -4.31 3.12 1.84
CA LEU A 115 -4.83 2.28 2.91
C LEU A 115 -5.84 1.28 2.34
N GLU A 116 -5.59 -0.02 2.46
CA GLU A 116 -6.53 -1.06 2.01
C GLU A 116 -6.84 -2.05 3.14
N ASN A 117 -8.10 -2.48 3.23
CA ASN A 117 -8.57 -3.40 4.26
C ASN A 117 -8.06 -4.83 4.00
N LEU A 118 -7.82 -5.57 5.09
CA LEU A 118 -7.60 -7.00 5.00
C LEU A 118 -8.88 -7.72 4.57
N ASN A 119 -8.90 -8.20 3.33
CA ASN A 119 -9.99 -8.96 2.74
C ASN A 119 -9.77 -10.47 2.88
N LEU A 120 -10.55 -11.13 3.74
CA LEU A 120 -10.46 -12.58 3.96
C LEU A 120 -11.46 -13.35 3.08
N ARG A 121 -10.96 -14.00 2.01
CA ARG A 121 -11.77 -14.82 1.09
C ARG A 121 -11.25 -16.26 1.02
N GLY A 122 -12.16 -17.22 0.84
CA GLY A 122 -11.82 -18.63 0.63
C GLY A 122 -10.95 -19.23 1.75
N GLY A 123 -10.04 -20.14 1.38
CA GLY A 123 -9.15 -20.83 2.32
C GLY A 123 -8.23 -19.89 3.13
N PHE A 124 -7.93 -18.70 2.60
CA PHE A 124 -7.10 -17.70 3.27
C PHE A 124 -7.73 -17.19 4.57
N LYS A 125 -9.06 -17.12 4.65
CA LYS A 125 -9.77 -16.73 5.88
C LYS A 125 -9.37 -17.62 7.04
N LYS A 126 -9.42 -18.95 6.85
CA LYS A 126 -9.05 -19.90 7.90
C LYS A 126 -7.59 -19.72 8.34
N THR A 127 -6.67 -19.62 7.38
CA THR A 127 -5.23 -19.45 7.67
C THR A 127 -4.97 -18.23 8.54
N ILE A 128 -5.59 -17.08 8.22
CA ILE A 128 -5.41 -15.86 9.00
C ILE A 128 -6.10 -15.98 10.37
N MET A 129 -7.33 -16.48 10.45
CA MET A 129 -8.02 -16.66 11.73
C MET A 129 -7.23 -17.61 12.67
N ASP A 130 -6.68 -18.70 12.14
CA ASP A 130 -5.84 -19.65 12.89
C ASP A 130 -4.51 -19.01 13.34
N TYR A 131 -3.94 -18.13 12.52
CA TYR A 131 -2.74 -17.36 12.87
C TYR A 131 -3.03 -16.38 14.01
N ILE A 132 -4.11 -15.62 13.91
CA ILE A 132 -4.53 -14.67 14.95
C ILE A 132 -4.82 -15.39 16.26
N ALA A 133 -5.53 -16.52 16.22
CA ALA A 133 -5.80 -17.31 17.43
C ALA A 133 -4.53 -17.82 18.13
N ARG A 134 -3.44 -18.03 17.39
CA ARG A 134 -2.18 -18.53 17.93
C ARG A 134 -1.26 -17.41 18.43
N GLN A 135 -1.09 -16.35 17.64
CA GLN A 135 -0.11 -15.29 17.91
C GLN A 135 -0.71 -14.08 18.65
N TYR A 136 -2.00 -13.82 18.45
CA TYR A 136 -2.72 -12.67 19.00
C TYR A 136 -4.09 -13.09 19.58
N PRO A 137 -4.10 -13.97 20.60
CA PRO A 137 -5.35 -14.52 21.14
C PRO A 137 -6.33 -13.44 21.63
N ASP A 138 -5.81 -12.32 22.13
CA ASP A 138 -6.63 -11.18 22.59
C ASP A 138 -7.37 -10.46 21.44
N LEU A 139 -6.91 -10.61 20.19
CA LEU A 139 -7.56 -10.02 19.01
C LEU A 139 -8.62 -10.94 18.40
N VAL A 140 -8.75 -12.20 18.84
CA VAL A 140 -9.75 -13.14 18.29
C VAL A 140 -11.17 -12.58 18.32
N PRO A 141 -11.66 -11.95 19.42
CA PRO A 141 -13.00 -11.36 19.44
C PRO A 141 -13.18 -10.27 18.38
N LEU A 142 -12.16 -9.43 18.15
CA LEU A 142 -12.20 -8.38 17.14
C LEU A 142 -12.31 -8.97 15.72
N TYR A 143 -11.51 -10.00 15.43
CA TYR A 143 -11.56 -10.67 14.13
C TYR A 143 -12.88 -11.42 13.91
N ASP A 144 -13.49 -11.98 14.96
CA ASP A 144 -14.82 -12.59 14.89
C ASP A 144 -15.90 -11.56 14.54
N GLU A 145 -15.90 -10.40 15.21
CA GLU A 145 -16.81 -9.28 14.91
C GLU A 145 -16.68 -8.84 13.45
N ILE A 146 -15.45 -8.62 12.97
CA ILE A 146 -15.22 -8.11 11.61
C ILE A 146 -15.57 -9.16 10.56
N TYR A 147 -15.07 -10.39 10.69
CA TYR A 147 -15.06 -11.35 9.57
C TYR A 147 -16.15 -12.41 9.63
N ASN A 148 -16.72 -12.70 10.80
CA ASN A 148 -17.83 -13.65 10.96
C ASN A 148 -19.16 -12.94 11.17
N LYS A 149 -19.17 -11.82 11.91
CA LYS A 149 -20.39 -11.01 12.12
C LYS A 149 -20.54 -9.85 11.14
N HIS A 150 -19.55 -9.66 10.26
CA HIS A 150 -19.57 -8.64 9.21
C HIS A 150 -19.70 -7.20 9.77
N ASN A 151 -19.15 -6.96 10.97
CA ASN A 151 -19.18 -5.66 11.60
C ASN A 151 -18.09 -4.73 11.01
N ARG A 152 -18.52 -3.60 10.47
CA ARG A 152 -17.65 -2.63 9.79
C ARG A 152 -17.16 -1.50 10.68
N SER A 153 -17.66 -1.40 11.91
CA SER A 153 -17.36 -0.29 12.81
C SER A 153 -15.86 -0.09 13.04
N TYR A 154 -15.07 -1.17 12.97
CA TYR A 154 -13.62 -1.08 13.08
C TYR A 154 -13.00 -0.29 11.92
N PHE A 155 -13.32 -0.62 10.67
CA PHE A 155 -12.79 0.08 9.50
C PHE A 155 -13.36 1.50 9.38
N GLU A 156 -14.61 1.72 9.78
CA GLU A 156 -15.21 3.08 9.86
C GLU A 156 -14.42 3.96 10.84
N ALA A 157 -14.03 3.39 11.99
CA ALA A 157 -13.18 4.09 12.94
C ALA A 157 -11.76 4.35 12.40
N LEU A 158 -11.21 3.45 11.58
CA LEU A 158 -9.92 3.66 10.91
C LEU A 158 -9.98 4.75 9.84
N GLU A 159 -11.06 4.85 9.08
CA GLU A 159 -11.28 5.93 8.11
C GLU A 159 -11.29 7.29 8.81
N VAL A 160 -12.08 7.44 9.88
CA VAL A 160 -12.10 8.67 10.71
C VAL A 160 -10.71 8.99 11.27
N LYS A 161 -9.95 7.95 11.63
CA LYS A 161 -8.58 8.11 12.12
C LYS A 161 -7.63 8.60 11.01
N ALA A 162 -7.73 8.04 9.81
CA ALA A 162 -6.95 8.47 8.64
C ALA A 162 -7.30 9.90 8.20
N GLU A 163 -8.58 10.30 8.22
CA GLU A 163 -8.99 11.68 7.96
C GLU A 163 -8.40 12.67 8.98
N LYS A 164 -8.40 12.30 10.27
CA LYS A 164 -7.79 13.13 11.32
C LYS A 164 -6.27 13.25 11.13
N MET A 165 -5.61 12.17 10.76
CA MET A 165 -4.19 12.18 10.41
C MET A 165 -3.93 13.09 9.21
N ALA A 166 -4.76 13.02 8.16
CA ALA A 166 -4.64 13.90 7.00
C ALA A 166 -4.71 15.38 7.38
N LYS A 167 -5.67 15.76 8.24
CA LYS A 167 -5.80 17.12 8.78
C LYS A 167 -4.59 17.52 9.64
N LYS A 168 -4.06 16.61 10.45
CA LYS A 168 -2.89 16.85 11.33
C LYS A 168 -1.63 17.22 10.52
N TYR A 169 -1.43 16.59 9.37
CA TYR A 169 -0.24 16.78 8.52
C TYR A 169 -0.48 17.63 7.28
N ASP A 170 -1.63 18.32 7.18
CA ASP A 170 -2.01 19.13 6.01
C ASP A 170 -1.88 18.33 4.70
N CYS A 171 -2.45 17.13 4.69
CA CYS A 171 -2.46 16.21 3.56
C CYS A 171 -3.86 16.14 2.94
N ALA A 172 -3.94 16.00 1.62
CA ALA A 172 -5.20 15.68 0.97
C ALA A 172 -5.66 14.26 1.36
N PHE A 173 -6.97 14.08 1.53
CA PHE A 173 -7.61 12.80 1.79
C PHE A 173 -8.66 12.55 0.72
N VAL A 174 -8.56 11.43 0.01
CA VAL A 174 -9.45 11.10 -1.12
C VAL A 174 -9.91 9.65 -1.07
N ASP A 175 -11.11 9.40 -1.57
CA ASP A 175 -11.70 8.07 -1.67
C ASP A 175 -11.37 7.45 -3.02
N ASN A 176 -10.56 6.39 -3.05
CA ASN A 176 -10.25 5.60 -4.26
C ASN A 176 -9.73 6.39 -5.49
N GLU A 177 -9.28 7.63 -5.30
CA GLU A 177 -8.75 8.48 -6.36
C GLU A 177 -7.22 8.48 -6.35
N MET A 178 -6.61 8.47 -7.54
CA MET A 178 -5.16 8.52 -7.72
C MET A 178 -4.75 9.83 -8.42
N PRO A 179 -4.83 11.00 -7.75
CA PRO A 179 -4.48 12.27 -8.37
C PRO A 179 -3.05 12.23 -8.87
N TYR A 180 -2.88 12.37 -10.18
CA TYR A 180 -1.57 12.21 -10.81
C TYR A 180 -0.70 13.44 -10.57
N GLY A 181 0.59 13.20 -10.36
CA GLY A 181 1.58 14.23 -10.09
C GLY A 181 2.36 13.96 -8.80
N ARG A 182 3.43 14.73 -8.64
CA ARG A 182 4.19 14.82 -7.39
C ARG A 182 3.49 15.80 -6.46
N VAL A 183 3.63 15.59 -5.16
CA VAL A 183 3.09 16.48 -4.13
C VAL A 183 4.21 17.11 -3.29
N PRO A 184 3.94 18.17 -2.53
CA PRO A 184 4.94 18.72 -1.61
C PRO A 184 5.49 17.63 -0.68
N GLN A 185 6.82 17.62 -0.52
CA GLN A 185 7.49 16.66 0.35
C GLN A 185 6.91 16.73 1.77
N GLY A 186 6.59 15.58 2.36
CA GLY A 186 6.00 15.49 3.69
C GLY A 186 4.47 15.59 3.71
N HIS A 187 3.84 15.87 2.57
CA HIS A 187 2.39 16.03 2.42
C HIS A 187 1.80 15.06 1.37
N PRO A 188 1.98 13.73 1.52
CA PRO A 188 1.43 12.76 0.59
C PRO A 188 -0.11 12.82 0.54
N VAL A 189 -0.72 12.47 -0.60
CA VAL A 189 -2.18 12.25 -0.63
C VAL A 189 -2.49 10.92 0.05
N ILE A 190 -3.34 10.95 1.07
CA ILE A 190 -3.85 9.75 1.72
C ILE A 190 -5.06 9.27 0.90
N VAL A 191 -4.97 8.05 0.38
CA VAL A 191 -6.03 7.44 -0.44
C VAL A 191 -6.65 6.29 0.34
N ASP A 192 -7.94 6.40 0.59
CA ASP A 192 -8.71 5.39 1.31
C ASP A 192 -9.36 4.36 0.36
N TYR A 193 -8.88 3.11 0.44
CA TYR A 193 -9.39 1.93 -0.26
C TYR A 193 -10.13 0.94 0.67
N PHE A 194 -10.49 1.31 1.92
CA PHE A 194 -11.14 0.38 2.86
C PHE A 194 -12.47 -0.22 2.38
N TYR A 195 -13.13 0.41 1.41
CA TYR A 195 -14.42 -0.02 0.86
C TYR A 195 -14.38 -0.14 -0.66
N HIS A 196 -13.26 -0.59 -1.21
CA HIS A 196 -13.11 -0.75 -2.67
C HIS A 196 -14.19 -1.69 -3.25
N GLU A 197 -14.68 -2.67 -2.47
CA GLU A 197 -15.77 -3.55 -2.88
C GLU A 197 -17.12 -2.85 -3.10
N GLU A 198 -17.27 -1.62 -2.61
CA GLU A 198 -18.50 -0.83 -2.72
C GLU A 198 -18.51 0.10 -3.93
N ILE A 199 -17.37 0.25 -4.60
CA ILE A 199 -17.31 0.98 -5.87
C ILE A 199 -18.04 0.14 -6.91
N ARG A 200 -19.23 0.60 -7.31
CA ARG A 200 -20.02 -0.01 -8.37
C ARG A 200 -19.97 0.86 -9.63
N GLY A 201 -19.84 0.20 -10.78
CA GLY A 201 -19.87 0.83 -12.11
C GLY A 201 -18.53 0.79 -12.83
N THR A 202 -18.55 0.69 -14.16
CA THR A 202 -17.35 0.62 -15.02
C THR A 202 -16.59 1.95 -15.13
N GLU A 203 -17.16 3.03 -14.60
CA GLU A 203 -16.60 4.38 -14.69
C GLU A 203 -15.49 4.65 -13.65
N ASN A 204 -15.29 3.77 -12.67
CA ASN A 204 -14.26 3.91 -11.61
C ASN A 204 -14.21 5.34 -11.02
N THR A 205 -15.37 5.93 -10.76
CA THR A 205 -15.47 7.33 -10.33
C THR A 205 -14.91 7.60 -8.93
N GLY A 206 -14.42 6.57 -8.23
CA GLY A 206 -13.91 6.63 -6.85
C GLY A 206 -14.98 6.84 -5.77
N LYS A 207 -16.19 7.28 -6.16
CA LYS A 207 -17.28 7.64 -5.26
C LYS A 207 -17.98 6.40 -4.70
N ARG A 208 -17.97 6.29 -3.37
CA ARG A 208 -18.80 5.36 -2.61
C ARG A 208 -20.26 5.82 -2.66
N ASN A 209 -21.21 4.89 -2.70
CA ASN A 209 -22.61 5.20 -2.44
C ASN A 209 -22.77 5.43 -0.93
N ARG A 210 -22.56 6.67 -0.47
CA ARG A 210 -22.80 7.08 0.93
C ARG A 210 -24.30 7.12 1.24
#